data_AF-A0A7C4CFH5-F1
#
_entry.id   AF-A0A7C4CFH5-F1
#
_cell.length_a   1.000
_cell.length_b   1.000
_cell.length_c   1.000
_cell.angle_alpha   90.00
_cell.angle_beta   90.00
_cell.angle_gamma   90.00
#
_symmetry.space_group_name_H-M   'P 1'
#
loop_
_entity.id
_entity.type
_entity.pdbx_description
1 polymer ?
#
loop_
_entity_poly.entity_id
_entity_poly.type
_entity_poly.pdbx_seq_one_letter_code
_entity_poly.pdbx_strand_id
1 'polypeptide(L)'
;VGSEDKIKTLEARTNLQAVKNMKITIEYFVISSISDLSKLLGSTSRPDVVVDGIFGTGIRGEVREPFRSVIEWINNSGATVYSIDVPSGIDPDTGEGALFVRPSFTITLHSRKPFIDILARNEIGEVIIRPIGAPVESEYIAGPGDLAEVLKHKPSIKEVKLTGGTLNFRRGVSNMAGRLGISVIESGSEGIEFELISDQSLISNVIEKIRGNEASIYAYYVGARENIISLEHAEKLKKLATDMGRVVYECGGPDYITDGERLKMNWIEPPITNEYYFGSLMLVTLYFLSSGANIIHSLAASSFLIRKTIGMVKQLDEFVEKVVSMLKTSE
;
A
#
# COMPACT_ATOMS: atom_id res chain seq x y z
N VAL A 1 -26.78 6.14 -10.46
CA VAL A 1 -27.20 6.92 -9.27
C VAL A 1 -26.32 8.16 -9.19
N GLY A 2 -26.89 9.31 -8.83
CA GLY A 2 -26.22 10.61 -8.95
C GLY A 2 -26.43 11.22 -10.33
N SER A 3 -25.48 12.06 -10.76
CA SER A 3 -25.62 12.86 -11.97
C SER A 3 -24.45 12.65 -12.94
N GLU A 4 -24.75 12.63 -14.24
CA GLU A 4 -23.76 12.34 -15.30
C GLU A 4 -22.60 13.35 -15.33
N ASP A 5 -22.87 14.62 -15.02
CA ASP A 5 -21.87 15.69 -14.96
C ASP A 5 -20.81 15.47 -13.86
N LYS A 6 -21.10 14.61 -12.89
CA LYS A 6 -20.16 14.28 -11.80
C LYS A 6 -19.18 13.16 -12.17
N ILE A 7 -19.29 12.56 -13.35
CA ILE A 7 -18.36 11.52 -13.81
C ILE A 7 -17.06 12.19 -14.28
N LYS A 8 -16.00 12.05 -13.48
CA LYS A 8 -14.73 12.77 -13.68
C LYS A 8 -13.77 12.06 -14.64
N THR A 9 -13.69 10.73 -14.59
CA THR A 9 -12.69 9.97 -15.32
C THR A 9 -13.08 9.81 -16.79
N LEU A 10 -12.08 9.70 -17.67
CA LEU A 10 -12.32 9.49 -19.10
C LEU A 10 -12.90 8.09 -19.32
N GLU A 11 -12.38 7.11 -18.59
CA GLU A 11 -12.75 5.70 -18.65
C GLU A 11 -14.22 5.50 -18.31
N ALA A 12 -14.71 6.09 -17.22
CA ALA A 12 -16.11 5.96 -16.82
C ALA A 12 -17.06 6.65 -17.81
N ARG A 13 -16.69 7.82 -18.35
CA ARG A 13 -17.48 8.52 -19.39
C ARG A 13 -17.58 7.72 -20.68
N THR A 14 -16.47 7.15 -21.14
CA THR A 14 -16.44 6.29 -22.32
C THR A 14 -17.33 5.06 -22.16
N ASN A 15 -17.26 4.39 -21.01
CA ASN A 15 -18.11 3.22 -20.73
C ASN A 15 -19.60 3.60 -20.61
N LEU A 16 -19.93 4.73 -19.97
CA LEU A 16 -21.32 5.21 -19.93
C LEU A 16 -21.86 5.50 -21.35
N GLN A 17 -21.05 6.10 -22.22
CA GLN A 17 -21.48 6.37 -23.59
C GLN A 17 -21.73 5.07 -24.37
N ALA A 18 -20.91 4.04 -24.17
CA ALA A 18 -21.15 2.72 -24.75
C ALA A 18 -22.49 2.14 -24.28
N VAL A 19 -22.78 2.18 -22.96
CA VAL A 19 -24.06 1.74 -22.39
C VAL A 19 -25.25 2.50 -23.00
N LYS A 20 -25.16 3.83 -23.14
CA LYS A 20 -26.23 4.66 -23.74
C LYS A 20 -26.49 4.33 -25.22
N ASN A 21 -25.53 3.72 -25.90
CA ASN A 21 -25.67 3.25 -27.28
C ASN A 21 -26.31 1.85 -27.36
N MET A 22 -26.33 1.06 -26.27
CA MET A 22 -26.89 -0.29 -26.21
C MET A 22 -28.42 -0.31 -25.96
N LYS A 23 -29.16 0.53 -26.69
CA LYS A 23 -30.60 0.80 -26.46
C LYS A 23 -31.53 -0.42 -26.60
N ILE A 24 -31.07 -1.50 -27.22
CA ILE A 24 -31.85 -2.73 -27.41
C ILE A 24 -31.79 -3.62 -26.17
N THR A 25 -30.64 -3.65 -25.48
CA THR A 25 -30.37 -4.63 -24.41
C THR A 25 -30.26 -4.00 -23.03
N ILE A 26 -30.12 -2.67 -22.95
CA ILE A 26 -29.96 -1.95 -21.69
C ILE A 26 -31.01 -0.85 -21.59
N GLU A 27 -31.82 -0.93 -20.54
CA GLU A 27 -32.62 0.21 -20.06
C GLU A 27 -31.78 1.05 -19.12
N TYR A 28 -31.70 2.35 -19.40
CA TYR A 28 -30.84 3.28 -18.66
C TYR A 28 -31.69 4.27 -17.87
N PHE A 29 -31.41 4.36 -16.56
CA PHE A 29 -32.11 5.24 -15.63
C PHE A 29 -31.12 6.10 -14.83
N VAL A 30 -31.46 7.37 -14.65
CA VAL A 30 -30.73 8.29 -13.78
C VAL A 30 -31.53 8.48 -12.49
N ILE A 31 -30.89 8.19 -11.35
CA ILE A 31 -31.49 8.33 -10.02
C ILE A 31 -30.77 9.47 -9.31
N SER A 32 -31.37 10.66 -9.30
CA SER A 32 -30.83 11.85 -8.64
C SER A 32 -31.51 12.14 -7.31
N SER A 33 -32.66 11.50 -7.05
CA SER A 33 -33.47 11.68 -5.86
C SER A 33 -34.16 10.37 -5.44
N ILE A 34 -34.69 10.36 -4.22
CA ILE A 34 -35.53 9.26 -3.71
C ILE A 34 -36.77 9.08 -4.59
N SER A 35 -37.33 10.16 -5.15
CA SER A 35 -38.50 10.07 -6.04
C SER A 35 -38.20 9.27 -7.31
N ASP A 36 -36.99 9.45 -7.87
CA ASP A 36 -36.58 8.73 -9.08
C ASP A 36 -36.40 7.24 -8.81
N LEU A 37 -35.84 6.90 -7.64
CA LEU A 37 -35.74 5.52 -7.18
C LEU A 37 -37.15 4.90 -7.04
N SER A 38 -38.07 5.57 -6.35
CA SER A 38 -39.45 5.07 -6.18
C SER A 38 -40.17 4.86 -7.51
N LYS A 39 -39.96 5.74 -8.50
CA LYS A 39 -40.52 5.57 -9.86
C LYS A 39 -39.97 4.33 -10.54
N LEU A 40 -38.65 4.13 -10.50
CA LEU A 40 -37.99 2.95 -11.07
C LEU A 40 -38.52 1.65 -10.45
N LEU A 41 -38.61 1.62 -9.12
CA LEU A 41 -39.09 0.45 -8.38
C LEU A 41 -40.58 0.17 -8.62
N GLY A 42 -41.37 1.20 -8.92
CA GLY A 42 -42.77 1.05 -9.30
C GLY A 42 -42.99 0.57 -10.74
N SER A 43 -42.00 0.76 -11.62
CA SER A 43 -42.10 0.42 -13.05
C SER A 43 -41.36 -0.85 -13.45
N THR A 44 -40.64 -1.49 -12.53
CA THR A 44 -39.79 -2.67 -12.81
C THR A 44 -40.13 -3.84 -11.90
N SER A 45 -39.93 -5.07 -12.39
CA SER A 45 -39.98 -6.25 -11.53
C SER A 45 -38.77 -6.27 -10.59
N ARG A 46 -38.88 -7.04 -9.51
CA ARG A 46 -37.71 -7.28 -8.64
C ARG A 46 -36.60 -7.96 -9.47
N PRO A 47 -35.35 -7.49 -9.35
CA PRO A 47 -34.24 -8.10 -10.07
C PRO A 47 -33.87 -9.45 -9.45
N ASP A 48 -33.46 -10.41 -10.29
CA ASP A 48 -32.84 -11.65 -9.81
C ASP A 48 -31.39 -11.42 -9.35
N VAL A 49 -30.71 -10.46 -9.98
CA VAL A 49 -29.30 -10.14 -9.75
C VAL A 49 -29.12 -8.62 -9.66
N VAL A 50 -28.32 -8.17 -8.70
CA VAL A 50 -27.85 -6.78 -8.60
C VAL A 50 -26.34 -6.77 -8.70
N VAL A 51 -25.82 -5.89 -9.55
CA VAL A 51 -24.38 -5.61 -9.62
C VAL A 51 -24.12 -4.23 -9.01
N ASP A 52 -23.45 -4.23 -7.87
CA ASP A 52 -23.01 -3.04 -7.16
C ASP A 52 -21.66 -2.57 -7.72
N GLY A 53 -21.69 -1.42 -8.38
CA GLY A 53 -20.51 -0.67 -8.83
C GLY A 53 -20.66 0.82 -8.53
N ILE A 54 -21.31 1.16 -7.41
CA ILE A 54 -21.60 2.56 -7.03
C ILE A 54 -20.32 3.27 -6.58
N PHE A 55 -19.58 2.65 -5.66
CA PHE A 55 -18.32 3.13 -5.11
C PHE A 55 -17.28 2.01 -5.15
N GLY A 56 -16.03 2.38 -5.41
CA GLY A 56 -14.86 1.52 -5.23
C GLY A 56 -14.02 2.02 -4.06
N THR A 57 -12.70 1.96 -4.21
CA THR A 57 -11.74 2.42 -3.18
C THR A 57 -11.73 3.92 -2.89
N GLY A 58 -12.44 4.73 -3.68
CA GLY A 58 -12.39 6.19 -3.62
C GLY A 58 -13.41 6.85 -2.69
N ILE A 59 -14.24 6.08 -1.97
CA ILE A 59 -15.22 6.66 -1.04
C ILE A 59 -14.52 7.25 0.19
N ARG A 60 -15.01 8.41 0.65
CA ARG A 60 -14.60 9.02 1.91
C ARG A 60 -15.82 9.59 2.63
N GLY A 61 -15.93 9.28 3.92
CA GLY A 61 -17.02 9.75 4.77
C GLY A 61 -18.35 9.04 4.54
N GLU A 62 -19.40 9.53 5.20
CA GLU A 62 -20.71 8.88 5.21
C GLU A 62 -21.43 8.88 3.85
N VAL A 63 -22.10 7.77 3.55
CA VAL A 63 -22.99 7.64 2.38
C VAL A 63 -24.18 8.59 2.53
N ARG A 64 -24.34 9.50 1.57
CA ARG A 64 -25.46 10.46 1.50
C ARG A 64 -26.50 10.05 0.47
N GLU A 65 -27.67 10.67 0.53
CA GLU A 65 -28.68 10.54 -0.52
C GLU A 65 -28.15 11.02 -1.89
N PRO A 66 -28.61 10.42 -3.01
CA PRO A 66 -29.57 9.32 -3.10
C PRO A 66 -28.94 7.91 -2.92
N PHE A 67 -27.62 7.83 -2.71
CA PHE A 67 -26.91 6.55 -2.64
C PHE A 67 -27.31 5.73 -1.41
N ARG A 68 -27.58 6.39 -0.28
CA ARG A 68 -28.09 5.76 0.94
C ARG A 68 -29.35 4.94 0.67
N SER A 69 -30.39 5.56 0.12
CA SER A 69 -31.65 4.87 -0.20
C SER A 69 -31.46 3.73 -1.20
N VAL A 70 -30.53 3.88 -2.16
CA VAL A 70 -30.21 2.81 -3.10
C VAL A 70 -29.53 1.62 -2.40
N ILE A 71 -28.55 1.85 -1.53
CA ILE A 71 -27.88 0.78 -0.78
C ILE A 71 -28.87 0.04 0.13
N GLU A 72 -29.73 0.79 0.84
CA GLU A 72 -30.78 0.20 1.67
C GLU A 72 -31.73 -0.66 0.81
N TRP A 73 -32.12 -0.20 -0.37
CA TRP A 73 -32.92 -1.01 -1.30
C TRP A 73 -32.18 -2.27 -1.78
N ILE A 74 -30.91 -2.17 -2.18
CA ILE A 74 -30.09 -3.30 -2.64
C ILE A 74 -30.09 -4.40 -1.55
N ASN A 75 -29.80 -4.01 -0.30
CA ASN A 75 -29.75 -4.92 0.84
C ASN A 75 -31.09 -5.60 1.15
N ASN A 76 -32.22 -4.98 0.75
CA ASN A 76 -33.57 -5.50 0.96
C ASN A 76 -34.21 -6.09 -0.31
N SER A 77 -33.49 -6.13 -1.43
CA SER A 77 -34.04 -6.53 -2.74
C SER A 77 -34.41 -8.01 -2.81
N GLY A 78 -33.71 -8.86 -2.04
CA GLY A 78 -33.78 -10.32 -2.14
C GLY A 78 -33.04 -10.90 -3.36
N ALA A 79 -32.36 -10.06 -4.14
CA ALA A 79 -31.58 -10.48 -5.30
C ALA A 79 -30.24 -11.11 -4.87
N THR A 80 -29.61 -11.84 -5.79
CA THR A 80 -28.19 -12.18 -5.64
C THR A 80 -27.35 -10.94 -5.93
N VAL A 81 -26.56 -10.49 -4.96
CA VAL A 81 -25.82 -9.22 -5.07
C VAL A 81 -24.33 -9.49 -5.33
N TYR A 82 -23.79 -8.88 -6.37
CA TYR A 82 -22.36 -8.89 -6.70
C TYR A 82 -21.78 -7.49 -6.52
N SER A 83 -20.87 -7.30 -5.57
CA SER A 83 -20.12 -6.04 -5.46
C SER A 83 -18.84 -6.12 -6.27
N ILE A 84 -18.58 -5.10 -7.08
CA ILE A 84 -17.37 -4.99 -7.87
C ILE A 84 -16.32 -4.24 -7.06
N ASP A 85 -15.16 -4.86 -6.93
CA ASP A 85 -13.95 -4.34 -6.31
C ASP A 85 -13.99 -4.21 -4.78
N VAL A 86 -14.99 -3.49 -4.25
CA VAL A 86 -15.27 -3.27 -2.82
C VAL A 86 -16.79 -3.11 -2.68
N PRO A 87 -17.44 -3.69 -1.65
CA PRO A 87 -18.84 -3.36 -1.35
C PRO A 87 -19.05 -1.86 -1.15
N SER A 88 -19.96 -1.26 -1.92
CA SER A 88 -20.16 0.19 -1.85
C SER A 88 -20.57 0.64 -0.44
N GLY A 89 -19.82 1.58 0.13
CA GLY A 89 -20.09 2.14 1.46
C GLY A 89 -19.09 1.76 2.55
N ILE A 90 -18.11 0.89 2.26
CA ILE A 90 -16.99 0.61 3.18
C ILE A 90 -15.70 1.30 2.71
N ASP A 91 -14.86 1.62 3.68
CA ASP A 91 -13.46 1.96 3.46
C ASP A 91 -12.67 0.66 3.14
N PRO A 92 -11.93 0.59 2.02
CA PRO A 92 -11.20 -0.60 1.62
C PRO A 92 -10.03 -0.96 2.54
N ASP A 93 -9.47 0.01 3.26
CA ASP A 93 -8.27 -0.12 4.08
C ASP A 93 -8.63 -0.44 5.54
N THR A 94 -9.72 0.13 6.06
CA THR A 94 -10.16 -0.10 7.44
C THR A 94 -11.32 -1.08 7.58
N GLY A 95 -12.08 -1.33 6.50
CA GLY A 95 -13.33 -2.08 6.54
C GLY A 95 -14.49 -1.32 7.19
N GLU A 96 -14.30 -0.08 7.61
CA GLU A 96 -15.34 0.69 8.30
C GLU A 96 -16.39 1.25 7.33
N GLY A 97 -17.66 1.18 7.71
CA GLY A 97 -18.77 1.76 6.95
C GLY A 97 -20.09 1.68 7.72
N ALA A 98 -20.71 2.82 8.01
CA ALA A 98 -21.99 2.85 8.76
C ALA A 98 -23.16 2.23 7.97
N LEU A 99 -23.12 2.35 6.64
CA LEU A 99 -24.08 1.75 5.72
C LEU A 99 -23.35 1.35 4.45
N PHE A 100 -23.37 0.05 4.13
CA PHE A 100 -22.76 -0.49 2.94
C PHE A 100 -23.59 -1.63 2.33
N VAL A 101 -23.31 -1.93 1.06
CA VAL A 101 -23.92 -3.06 0.34
C VAL A 101 -23.47 -4.38 0.98
N ARG A 102 -24.40 -5.30 1.22
CA ARG A 102 -24.12 -6.65 1.72
C ARG A 102 -24.22 -7.66 0.58
N PRO A 103 -23.13 -7.94 -0.14
CA PRO A 103 -23.19 -8.78 -1.31
C PRO A 103 -23.21 -10.27 -0.98
N SER A 104 -23.73 -11.07 -1.91
CA SER A 104 -23.52 -12.52 -1.96
C SER A 104 -22.09 -12.85 -2.42
N PHE A 105 -21.53 -12.04 -3.32
CA PHE A 105 -20.17 -12.17 -3.85
C PHE A 105 -19.48 -10.81 -3.97
N THR A 106 -18.20 -10.74 -3.61
CA THR A 106 -17.35 -9.57 -3.87
C THR A 106 -16.28 -9.94 -4.89
N ILE A 107 -16.28 -9.27 -6.04
CA ILE A 107 -15.31 -9.48 -7.12
C ILE A 107 -14.19 -8.44 -6.99
N THR A 108 -13.17 -8.73 -6.18
CA THR A 108 -12.04 -7.83 -5.96
C THR A 108 -11.10 -7.82 -7.18
N LEU A 109 -10.74 -6.62 -7.65
CA LEU A 109 -9.92 -6.47 -8.84
C LEU A 109 -8.44 -6.43 -8.48
N HIS A 110 -7.66 -7.20 -9.23
CA HIS A 110 -6.21 -7.36 -9.17
C HIS A 110 -5.66 -7.97 -7.88
N SER A 111 -5.80 -7.30 -6.74
CA SER A 111 -5.08 -7.62 -5.52
C SER A 111 -6.01 -7.65 -4.31
N ARG A 112 -5.65 -8.47 -3.32
CA ARG A 112 -6.34 -8.54 -2.03
C ARG A 112 -6.29 -7.17 -1.33
N LYS A 113 -7.40 -6.78 -0.69
CA LYS A 113 -7.55 -5.53 0.06
C LYS A 113 -7.76 -5.79 1.55
N PRO A 114 -7.33 -4.88 2.43
CA PRO A 114 -7.38 -5.07 3.89
C PRO A 114 -8.77 -5.43 4.44
N PHE A 115 -9.85 -4.81 3.94
CA PHE A 115 -11.21 -5.09 4.43
C PHE A 115 -11.59 -6.58 4.39
N ILE A 116 -10.99 -7.37 3.48
CA ILE A 116 -11.27 -8.80 3.32
C ILE A 116 -10.83 -9.60 4.56
N ASP A 117 -9.76 -9.14 5.22
CA ASP A 117 -9.21 -9.79 6.42
C ASP A 117 -9.84 -9.25 7.70
N ILE A 118 -10.50 -8.09 7.63
CA ILE A 118 -11.13 -7.40 8.76
C ILE A 118 -12.60 -7.80 8.92
N LEU A 119 -13.35 -7.84 7.82
CA LEU A 119 -14.79 -8.10 7.82
C LEU A 119 -15.09 -9.60 7.69
N ALA A 120 -16.20 -10.03 8.30
CA ALA A 120 -16.60 -11.42 8.23
C ALA A 120 -17.24 -11.77 6.86
N ARG A 121 -17.09 -13.03 6.42
CA ARG A 121 -17.63 -13.49 5.12
C ARG A 121 -19.14 -13.26 4.96
N ASN A 122 -19.91 -13.26 6.05
CA ASN A 122 -21.35 -12.97 6.01
C ASN A 122 -21.67 -11.48 5.77
N GLU A 123 -20.70 -10.58 5.90
CA GLU A 123 -20.84 -9.15 5.62
C GLU A 123 -20.47 -8.80 4.17
N ILE A 124 -19.45 -9.48 3.63
CA ILE A 124 -18.86 -9.20 2.30
C ILE A 124 -19.04 -10.31 1.27
N GLY A 125 -19.80 -11.35 1.60
CA GLY A 125 -20.05 -12.48 0.72
C GLY A 125 -18.79 -13.31 0.42
N GLU A 126 -18.88 -14.17 -0.60
CA GLU A 126 -17.71 -14.89 -1.11
C GLU A 126 -16.82 -13.97 -1.94
N VAL A 127 -15.54 -13.88 -1.57
CA VAL A 127 -14.58 -13.00 -2.23
C VAL A 127 -13.82 -13.73 -3.32
N ILE A 128 -13.86 -13.19 -4.54
CA ILE A 128 -13.17 -13.71 -5.72
C ILE A 128 -12.20 -12.65 -6.23
N ILE A 129 -10.90 -12.90 -6.12
CA ILE A 129 -9.86 -12.00 -6.63
C ILE A 129 -9.66 -12.28 -8.12
N ARG A 130 -9.76 -11.25 -8.97
CA ARG A 130 -9.62 -11.37 -10.43
C ARG A 130 -8.46 -10.52 -10.96
N PRO A 131 -7.46 -11.13 -11.63
CA PRO A 131 -6.41 -10.35 -12.29
C PRO A 131 -7.01 -9.53 -13.43
N ILE A 132 -6.54 -8.29 -13.58
CA ILE A 132 -7.02 -7.36 -14.61
C ILE A 132 -5.99 -7.11 -15.73
N GLY A 133 -4.93 -7.94 -15.77
CA GLY A 133 -3.86 -7.83 -16.77
C GLY A 133 -2.73 -6.85 -16.40
N ALA A 134 -2.63 -6.44 -15.14
CA ALA A 134 -1.45 -5.72 -14.68
C ALA A 134 -0.21 -6.63 -14.75
N PRO A 135 0.94 -6.12 -15.24
CA PRO A 135 2.17 -6.91 -15.34
C PRO A 135 2.70 -7.25 -13.94
N VAL A 136 3.26 -8.45 -13.77
CA VAL A 136 3.81 -8.90 -12.48
C VAL A 136 4.92 -7.97 -11.98
N GLU A 137 5.64 -7.34 -12.90
CA GLU A 137 6.66 -6.33 -12.63
C GLU A 137 6.09 -5.11 -11.89
N SER A 138 4.82 -4.75 -12.11
CA SER A 138 4.20 -3.63 -11.38
C SER A 138 4.00 -3.93 -9.89
N GLU A 139 3.83 -5.22 -9.54
CA GLU A 139 3.78 -5.67 -8.15
C GLU A 139 5.19 -5.82 -7.58
N TYR A 140 6.10 -6.43 -8.34
CA TYR A 140 7.42 -6.80 -7.84
C TYR A 140 8.44 -5.67 -7.82
N ILE A 141 8.33 -4.65 -8.66
CA ILE A 141 9.39 -3.63 -8.74
C ILE A 141 9.10 -2.52 -7.73
N ALA A 142 10.08 -2.27 -6.86
CA ALA A 142 10.10 -1.07 -6.02
C ALA A 142 10.42 0.16 -6.87
N GLY A 143 9.58 1.19 -6.80
CA GLY A 143 9.67 2.28 -7.76
C GLY A 143 9.04 3.60 -7.33
N PRO A 144 8.90 4.55 -8.29
CA PRO A 144 8.29 5.85 -8.01
C PRO A 144 6.81 5.74 -7.59
N GLY A 145 6.12 4.65 -7.94
CA GLY A 145 4.75 4.39 -7.48
C GLY A 145 4.69 4.16 -5.96
N ASP A 146 5.62 3.38 -5.41
CA ASP A 146 5.73 3.18 -3.95
C ASP A 146 6.04 4.50 -3.24
N LEU A 147 6.95 5.31 -3.82
CA LEU A 147 7.27 6.64 -3.29
C LEU A 147 6.04 7.58 -3.32
N ALA A 148 5.28 7.60 -4.42
CA ALA A 148 4.06 8.40 -4.51
C ALA A 148 2.98 7.94 -3.51
N GLU A 149 2.89 6.64 -3.23
CA GLU A 149 1.94 6.08 -2.27
C GLU A 149 2.21 6.58 -0.84
N VAL A 150 3.46 6.46 -0.38
CA VAL A 150 3.83 6.81 1.00
C VAL A 150 3.81 8.31 1.26
N LEU A 151 3.98 9.13 0.21
CA LEU A 151 3.94 10.60 0.29
C LEU A 151 2.53 11.20 0.35
N LYS A 152 1.47 10.40 0.14
CA LYS A 152 0.09 10.87 0.31
C LYS A 152 -0.22 11.32 1.75
N HIS A 153 0.56 10.85 2.72
CA HIS A 153 0.37 11.11 4.14
C HIS A 153 1.59 11.86 4.67
N LYS A 154 1.35 12.91 5.48
CA LYS A 154 2.44 13.72 6.03
C LYS A 154 3.08 13.02 7.24
N PRO A 155 4.40 12.74 7.20
CA PRO A 155 5.12 12.19 8.34
C PRO A 155 5.08 13.10 9.56
N SER A 156 5.06 12.49 10.75
CA SER A 156 4.91 13.22 12.03
C SER A 156 6.00 12.91 13.04
N ILE A 157 6.97 12.07 12.68
CA ILE A 157 8.06 11.67 13.57
C ILE A 157 8.94 12.85 13.96
N LYS A 158 9.21 12.97 15.27
CA LYS A 158 10.09 13.99 15.85
C LYS A 158 11.31 13.40 16.52
N GLU A 159 11.22 12.14 16.91
CA GLU A 159 12.25 11.46 17.68
C GLU A 159 12.34 10.01 17.21
N VAL A 160 13.57 9.52 17.08
CA VAL A 160 13.90 8.11 16.87
C VAL A 160 14.88 7.72 17.95
N LYS A 161 14.63 6.57 18.55
CA LYS A 161 15.61 5.94 19.42
C LYS A 161 16.47 5.00 18.57
N LEU A 162 17.74 4.93 18.92
CA LEU A 162 18.73 4.15 18.20
C LEU A 162 19.58 3.40 19.21
N THR A 163 19.61 2.09 19.04
CA THR A 163 20.51 1.16 19.73
C THR A 163 21.33 0.41 18.69
N GLY A 164 22.31 -0.40 19.09
CA GLY A 164 23.10 -1.22 18.16
C GLY A 164 23.61 -0.43 16.94
N GLY A 165 23.87 -1.06 15.81
CA GLY A 165 24.44 -0.35 14.65
C GLY A 165 25.96 -0.21 14.70
N THR A 166 26.64 -0.43 13.58
CA THR A 166 28.02 0.02 13.40
C THR A 166 28.09 1.55 13.40
N LEU A 167 29.31 2.08 13.56
CA LEU A 167 29.55 3.52 13.47
C LEU A 167 29.03 4.13 12.16
N ASN A 168 29.24 3.47 11.02
CA ASN A 168 28.80 4.00 9.72
C ASN A 168 27.28 3.99 9.59
N PHE A 169 26.63 2.92 10.04
CA PHE A 169 25.17 2.86 10.10
C PHE A 169 24.58 3.99 10.94
N ARG A 170 25.07 4.16 12.19
CA ARG A 170 24.60 5.22 13.09
C ARG A 170 24.81 6.61 12.49
N ARG A 171 25.95 6.85 11.84
CA ARG A 171 26.19 8.11 11.11
C ARG A 171 25.17 8.34 10.00
N GLY A 172 24.81 7.30 9.26
CA GLY A 172 23.79 7.35 8.21
C GLY A 172 22.41 7.73 8.75
N VAL A 173 22.04 7.16 9.90
CA VAL A 173 20.81 7.50 10.63
C VAL A 173 20.88 8.95 11.11
N SER A 174 21.88 9.31 11.91
CA SER A 174 21.97 10.64 12.55
C SER A 174 22.05 11.79 11.55
N ASN A 175 22.80 11.63 10.46
CA ASN A 175 22.90 12.68 9.44
C ASN A 175 21.57 12.91 8.72
N MET A 176 20.87 11.83 8.36
CA MET A 176 19.56 11.93 7.74
C MET A 176 18.53 12.52 8.72
N ALA A 177 18.58 12.13 10.00
CA ALA A 177 17.69 12.63 11.05
C ALA A 177 17.87 14.13 11.26
N GLY A 178 19.12 14.60 11.34
CA GLY A 178 19.43 16.01 11.48
C GLY A 178 18.84 16.86 10.36
N ARG A 179 18.85 16.38 9.11
CA ARG A 179 18.27 17.11 7.97
C ARG A 179 16.75 17.05 7.88
N LEU A 180 16.15 16.00 8.44
CA LEU A 180 14.70 15.88 8.60
C LEU A 180 14.16 16.55 9.87
N GLY A 181 15.03 17.10 10.73
CA GLY A 181 14.64 17.72 12.00
C GLY A 181 14.18 16.71 13.06
N ILE A 182 14.68 15.47 12.97
CA ILE A 182 14.35 14.37 13.88
C ILE A 182 15.47 14.25 14.92
N SER A 183 15.12 14.22 16.20
CA SER A 183 16.08 13.95 17.27
C SER A 183 16.40 12.46 17.33
N VAL A 184 17.70 12.12 17.45
CA VAL A 184 18.15 10.75 17.68
C VAL A 184 18.55 10.61 19.14
N ILE A 185 17.87 9.73 19.87
CA ILE A 185 18.24 9.39 21.25
C ILE A 185 18.98 8.05 21.23
N GLU A 186 20.25 8.08 21.63
CA GLU A 186 21.00 6.88 21.94
C GLU A 186 20.69 6.48 23.39
N SER A 187 19.72 5.59 23.60
CA SER A 187 19.33 5.11 24.93
C SER A 187 19.51 3.61 25.03
N GLY A 188 20.13 3.12 26.11
CA GLY A 188 19.80 1.80 26.62
C GLY A 188 18.32 1.78 27.02
N SER A 189 17.57 0.83 26.44
CA SER A 189 16.21 0.41 26.77
C SER A 189 15.16 1.51 27.02
N GLU A 190 14.48 1.96 25.96
CA GLU A 190 13.01 1.84 25.76
C GLU A 190 12.55 2.67 24.54
N GLY A 191 12.22 2.03 23.41
CA GLY A 191 11.67 2.62 22.16
C GLY A 191 12.66 2.56 20.99
N ILE A 192 12.16 2.30 19.76
CA ILE A 192 12.81 1.78 18.52
C ILE A 192 14.28 1.34 18.67
N GLU A 193 14.48 0.03 18.74
CA GLU A 193 15.79 -0.61 18.92
C GLU A 193 16.28 -1.14 17.54
N PHE A 194 17.52 -0.83 17.16
CA PHE A 194 18.22 -1.36 15.98
C PHE A 194 19.32 -2.32 16.46
N GLU A 195 19.31 -3.61 16.14
CA GLU A 195 20.46 -4.48 16.39
C GLU A 195 21.23 -4.72 15.08
N LEU A 196 22.54 -4.45 15.08
CA LEU A 196 23.43 -4.68 13.94
C LEU A 196 24.54 -5.61 14.41
N ILE A 197 24.50 -6.86 13.96
CA ILE A 197 25.51 -7.86 14.27
C ILE A 197 26.48 -7.94 13.10
N SER A 198 27.71 -7.53 13.35
CA SER A 198 28.86 -7.88 12.50
C SER A 198 29.45 -9.19 13.02
N ASP A 199 29.43 -10.26 12.22
CA ASP A 199 30.66 -11.03 12.03
C ASP A 199 30.68 -11.81 10.72
N GLN A 200 31.89 -11.98 10.22
CA GLN A 200 32.26 -12.63 8.97
C GLN A 200 31.97 -14.13 9.02
N SER A 201 31.62 -14.67 7.85
CA SER A 201 31.35 -16.08 7.55
C SER A 201 29.94 -16.59 7.89
N LEU A 202 29.20 -16.94 6.81
CA LEU A 202 27.99 -17.76 6.79
C LEU A 202 26.80 -17.31 7.67
N ILE A 203 25.76 -16.80 6.99
CA ILE A 203 24.33 -16.81 7.40
C ILE A 203 24.13 -16.76 8.92
N SER A 204 24.13 -15.58 9.53
CA SER A 204 23.65 -15.46 10.92
C SER A 204 23.35 -14.03 11.37
N ASN A 205 22.10 -13.85 11.83
CA ASN A 205 21.67 -13.02 12.96
C ASN A 205 21.31 -11.56 12.71
N VAL A 206 20.00 -11.28 12.71
CA VAL A 206 19.42 -10.02 13.18
C VAL A 206 18.19 -10.37 14.00
N ILE A 207 18.00 -9.84 15.21
CA ILE A 207 16.72 -9.90 15.93
C ILE A 207 16.40 -8.45 16.27
N GLU A 208 15.19 -7.94 15.97
CA GLU A 208 14.44 -6.95 16.80
C GLU A 208 13.14 -6.43 16.14
N LYS A 209 12.36 -5.66 16.92
CA LYS A 209 10.92 -5.38 16.74
C LYS A 209 10.69 -3.87 16.65
N ILE A 210 10.31 -3.36 15.48
CA ILE A 210 9.82 -1.98 15.34
C ILE A 210 8.41 -1.91 15.96
N ARG A 211 8.13 -0.88 16.78
CA ARG A 211 6.79 -0.59 17.31
C ARG A 211 6.42 0.84 16.97
N GLY A 212 5.94 1.03 15.74
CA GLY A 212 4.82 1.94 15.50
C GLY A 212 3.61 1.05 15.30
N ASN A 213 2.70 0.99 16.28
CA ASN A 213 1.48 0.17 16.25
C ASN A 213 1.61 -1.24 15.60
N GLU A 214 2.56 -2.07 16.07
CA GLU A 214 2.67 -3.53 15.78
C GLU A 214 3.47 -4.03 14.56
N ALA A 215 4.36 -3.24 13.93
CA ALA A 215 5.10 -3.71 12.74
C ALA A 215 6.60 -3.96 12.97
N SER A 216 7.08 -5.21 12.95
CA SER A 216 8.52 -5.56 13.04
C SER A 216 9.16 -5.90 11.69
N ILE A 217 10.29 -5.26 11.36
CA ILE A 217 11.10 -5.54 10.16
C ILE A 217 12.34 -6.35 10.55
N TYR A 218 12.58 -7.44 9.83
CA TYR A 218 13.83 -8.19 9.81
C TYR A 218 14.67 -7.69 8.62
N ALA A 219 15.58 -6.75 8.87
CA ALA A 219 16.40 -6.15 7.82
C ALA A 219 17.87 -6.54 7.98
N TYR A 220 18.53 -6.93 6.90
CA TYR A 220 19.97 -7.22 6.91
C TYR A 220 20.66 -6.79 5.63
N TYR A 221 21.94 -6.47 5.77
CA TYR A 221 22.78 -5.98 4.70
C TYR A 221 23.77 -7.05 4.26
N VAL A 222 23.74 -7.45 2.98
CA VAL A 222 24.55 -8.56 2.44
C VAL A 222 25.71 -8.08 1.55
N GLY A 223 25.85 -6.77 1.34
CA GLY A 223 26.87 -6.21 0.46
C GLY A 223 26.52 -6.24 -1.03
N ALA A 224 27.37 -5.62 -1.84
CA ALA A 224 27.25 -5.67 -3.30
C ALA A 224 27.67 -7.06 -3.82
N ARG A 225 26.69 -7.96 -3.98
CA ARG A 225 26.83 -9.21 -4.76
C ARG A 225 26.51 -8.96 -6.24
N GLU A 226 26.70 -9.97 -7.09
CA GLU A 226 26.26 -9.92 -8.49
C GLU A 226 24.81 -9.43 -8.60
N ASN A 227 24.55 -8.51 -9.54
CA ASN A 227 23.22 -7.90 -9.73
C ASN A 227 22.29 -8.83 -10.53
N ILE A 228 22.09 -10.05 -10.02
CA ILE A 228 21.22 -11.07 -10.63
C ILE A 228 19.99 -11.26 -9.74
N ILE A 229 18.83 -10.96 -10.30
CA ILE A 229 17.55 -11.21 -9.64
C ILE A 229 17.30 -12.72 -9.64
N SER A 230 16.98 -13.27 -8.47
CA SER A 230 16.66 -14.68 -8.30
C SER A 230 15.27 -14.83 -7.67
N LEU A 231 14.31 -15.30 -8.47
CA LEU A 231 12.96 -15.61 -7.97
C LEU A 231 12.98 -16.78 -6.98
N GLU A 232 13.88 -17.75 -7.15
CA GLU A 232 14.05 -18.85 -6.19
C GLU A 232 14.49 -18.32 -4.83
N HIS A 233 15.40 -17.33 -4.81
CA HIS A 233 15.82 -16.67 -3.57
C HIS A 233 14.68 -15.85 -2.96
N ALA A 234 13.94 -15.11 -3.79
CA ALA A 234 12.78 -14.36 -3.34
C ALA A 234 11.72 -15.25 -2.67
N GLU A 235 11.43 -16.43 -3.21
CA GLU A 235 10.50 -17.39 -2.60
C GLU A 235 11.02 -17.95 -1.26
N LYS A 236 12.34 -18.15 -1.11
CA LYS A 236 12.93 -18.51 0.21
C LYS A 236 12.70 -17.41 1.23
N LEU A 237 12.87 -16.14 0.83
CA LEU A 237 12.63 -14.99 1.71
C LEU A 237 11.14 -14.82 2.04
N LYS A 238 10.22 -15.09 1.10
CA LYS A 238 8.78 -15.09 1.37
C LYS A 238 8.43 -16.12 2.44
N LYS A 239 8.92 -17.35 2.28
CA LYS A 239 8.71 -18.40 3.29
C LYS A 239 9.26 -17.97 4.66
N LEU A 240 10.47 -17.40 4.70
CA LEU A 240 11.05 -16.88 5.93
C LEU A 240 10.16 -15.80 6.59
N ALA A 241 9.65 -14.84 5.81
CA ALA A 241 8.75 -13.81 6.30
C ALA A 241 7.45 -14.39 6.87
N THR A 242 6.84 -15.36 6.18
CA THR A 242 5.68 -16.10 6.66
C THR A 242 5.96 -16.84 7.97
N ASP A 243 7.05 -17.62 8.02
CA ASP A 243 7.43 -18.41 9.20
C ASP A 243 7.72 -17.52 10.42
N MET A 244 8.29 -16.33 10.21
CA MET A 244 8.56 -15.37 11.27
C MET A 244 7.33 -14.54 11.67
N GLY A 245 6.33 -14.43 10.80
CA GLY A 245 5.23 -13.47 10.92
C GLY A 245 5.73 -12.02 10.89
N ARG A 246 6.77 -11.73 10.08
CA ARG A 246 7.44 -10.42 10.02
C ARG A 246 7.84 -10.08 8.59
N VAL A 247 7.99 -8.78 8.32
CA VAL A 247 8.56 -8.31 7.06
C VAL A 247 10.05 -8.62 7.02
N VAL A 248 10.54 -9.19 5.92
CA VAL A 248 11.96 -9.43 5.64
C VAL A 248 12.44 -8.41 4.60
N TYR A 249 13.57 -7.75 4.88
CA TYR A 249 14.29 -6.89 3.95
C TYR A 249 15.74 -7.36 3.81
N GLU A 250 16.10 -7.85 2.63
CA GLU A 250 17.48 -8.11 2.25
C GLU A 250 17.99 -6.94 1.40
N CYS A 251 19.03 -6.24 1.86
CA CYS A 251 19.69 -5.17 1.13
C CYS A 251 21.02 -5.67 0.52
N GLY A 252 21.18 -5.61 -0.79
CA GLY A 252 22.33 -6.20 -1.47
C GLY A 252 22.56 -5.73 -2.90
N GLY A 253 22.93 -6.65 -3.81
CA GLY A 253 23.01 -6.37 -5.25
C GLY A 253 21.63 -5.94 -5.77
N PRO A 254 20.67 -6.86 -5.85
CA PRO A 254 19.26 -6.55 -5.72
C PRO A 254 18.84 -6.47 -4.24
N ASP A 255 17.86 -5.63 -3.96
CA ASP A 255 17.09 -5.63 -2.73
C ASP A 255 15.89 -6.57 -2.86
N TYR A 256 15.51 -7.26 -1.77
CA TYR A 256 14.29 -8.05 -1.67
C TYR A 256 13.51 -7.66 -0.41
N ILE A 257 12.22 -7.38 -0.56
CA ILE A 257 11.32 -6.92 0.52
C ILE A 257 10.06 -7.77 0.47
N THR A 258 9.68 -8.42 1.57
CA THR A 258 8.49 -9.28 1.59
C THR A 258 7.88 -9.44 2.99
N ASP A 259 6.55 -9.55 3.07
CA ASP A 259 5.79 -9.94 4.27
C ASP A 259 5.32 -11.41 4.23
N GLY A 260 5.78 -12.17 3.23
CA GLY A 260 5.37 -13.55 2.96
C GLY A 260 4.27 -13.67 1.90
N GLU A 261 3.41 -12.65 1.76
CA GLU A 261 2.40 -12.60 0.69
C GLU A 261 2.89 -11.75 -0.48
N ARG A 262 3.32 -10.52 -0.18
CA ARG A 262 3.81 -9.53 -1.13
C ARG A 262 5.31 -9.66 -1.30
N LEU A 263 5.79 -9.34 -2.49
CA LEU A 263 7.21 -9.28 -2.83
C LEU A 263 7.50 -7.99 -3.58
N LYS A 264 8.55 -7.30 -3.16
CA LYS A 264 9.15 -6.15 -3.83
C LYS A 264 10.65 -6.39 -4.00
N MET A 265 11.20 -5.92 -5.11
CA MET A 265 12.59 -6.06 -5.51
C MET A 265 13.09 -4.75 -6.10
N ASN A 266 14.37 -4.45 -5.88
CA ASN A 266 15.00 -3.26 -6.46
C ASN A 266 16.43 -3.57 -6.91
N TRP A 267 16.75 -3.32 -8.17
CA TRP A 267 18.09 -3.53 -8.76
C TRP A 267 18.64 -2.26 -9.40
N ILE A 268 18.11 -1.09 -9.05
CA ILE A 268 18.64 0.20 -9.51
C ILE A 268 20.10 0.31 -9.09
N GLU A 269 20.94 0.66 -10.06
CA GLU A 269 22.37 0.89 -9.90
C GLU A 269 22.65 2.37 -9.53
N PRO A 270 23.68 2.63 -8.70
CA PRO A 270 24.50 1.65 -7.98
C PRO A 270 23.76 1.02 -6.78
N PRO A 271 24.12 -0.22 -6.36
CA PRO A 271 23.57 -0.81 -5.15
C PRO A 271 23.98 -0.02 -3.92
N ILE A 272 23.32 -0.32 -2.80
CA ILE A 272 23.72 0.19 -1.49
C ILE A 272 25.01 -0.54 -1.10
N THR A 273 26.15 0.16 -1.18
CA THR A 273 27.49 -0.45 -1.02
C THR A 273 28.10 -0.28 0.36
N ASN A 274 27.45 0.44 1.27
CA ASN A 274 27.93 0.61 2.63
C ASN A 274 26.79 0.84 3.62
N GLU A 275 27.12 0.66 4.89
CA GLU A 275 26.18 0.74 6.01
C GLU A 275 25.67 2.16 6.27
N TYR A 276 26.38 3.21 5.83
CA TYR A 276 25.88 4.58 5.96
C TYR A 276 24.60 4.78 5.14
N TYR A 277 24.61 4.36 3.88
CA TYR A 277 23.43 4.45 3.03
C TYR A 277 22.29 3.56 3.55
N PHE A 278 22.61 2.39 4.09
CA PHE A 278 21.64 1.51 4.72
C PHE A 278 21.01 2.14 5.98
N GLY A 279 21.79 2.81 6.82
CA GLY A 279 21.29 3.58 7.97
C GLY A 279 20.37 4.73 7.55
N SER A 280 20.76 5.49 6.51
CA SER A 280 19.89 6.53 5.95
C SER A 280 18.59 5.97 5.40
N LEU A 281 18.63 4.83 4.70
CA LEU A 281 17.45 4.14 4.19
C LEU A 281 16.49 3.77 5.31
N MET A 282 17.01 3.19 6.39
CA MET A 282 16.15 2.76 7.48
C MET A 282 15.48 3.93 8.19
N LEU A 283 16.17 5.06 8.34
CA LEU A 283 15.53 6.25 8.88
C LEU A 283 14.44 6.78 7.95
N VAL A 284 14.66 6.81 6.63
CA VAL A 284 13.64 7.22 5.65
C VAL A 284 12.43 6.28 5.71
N THR A 285 12.65 4.98 5.96
CA THR A 285 11.56 4.02 6.16
C THR A 285 10.74 4.36 7.40
N LEU A 286 11.40 4.66 8.53
CA LEU A 286 10.71 5.10 9.76
C LEU A 286 9.95 6.41 9.56
N TYR A 287 10.53 7.33 8.78
CA TYR A 287 9.88 8.59 8.40
C TYR A 287 8.55 8.30 7.69
N PHE A 288 8.52 7.41 6.70
CA PHE A 288 7.28 7.01 6.04
C PHE A 288 6.31 6.25 6.95
N LEU A 289 6.79 5.30 7.76
CA LEU A 289 5.93 4.56 8.68
C LEU A 289 5.22 5.48 9.69
N SER A 290 5.83 6.60 10.07
CA SER A 290 5.24 7.58 10.99
C SER A 290 3.98 8.28 10.46
N SER A 291 3.69 8.15 9.16
CA SER A 291 2.47 8.67 8.55
C SER A 291 1.35 7.62 8.48
N GLY A 292 1.57 6.41 9.01
CA GLY A 292 0.65 5.27 8.88
C GLY A 292 0.77 4.51 7.56
N ALA A 293 1.80 4.81 6.76
CA ALA A 293 2.04 4.13 5.50
C ALA A 293 2.33 2.63 5.69
N ASN A 294 1.96 1.83 4.69
CA ASN A 294 2.26 0.39 4.68
C ASN A 294 3.78 0.16 4.66
N ILE A 295 4.22 -0.86 5.40
CA ILE A 295 5.62 -1.22 5.62
C ILE A 295 6.37 -1.66 4.35
N ILE A 296 5.72 -2.44 3.47
CA ILE A 296 6.31 -2.90 2.21
C ILE A 296 6.53 -1.70 1.29
N HIS A 297 5.52 -0.82 1.16
CA HIS A 297 5.65 0.40 0.38
C HIS A 297 6.69 1.38 0.97
N SER A 298 6.79 1.47 2.30
CA SER A 298 7.79 2.32 2.98
C SER A 298 9.22 1.86 2.71
N LEU A 299 9.49 0.56 2.80
CA LEU A 299 10.79 -0.01 2.45
C LEU A 299 11.09 0.11 0.96
N ALA A 300 10.11 -0.20 0.09
CA ALA A 300 10.27 -0.10 -1.36
C ALA A 300 10.57 1.35 -1.80
N ALA A 301 9.82 2.32 -1.27
CA ALA A 301 10.05 3.74 -1.51
C ALA A 301 11.42 4.19 -1.03
N SER A 302 11.84 3.76 0.17
CA SER A 302 13.15 4.11 0.75
C SER A 302 14.28 3.51 -0.07
N SER A 303 14.20 2.22 -0.42
CA SER A 303 15.15 1.54 -1.30
C SER A 303 15.27 2.24 -2.65
N PHE A 304 14.14 2.53 -3.31
CA PHE A 304 14.10 3.25 -4.58
C PHE A 304 14.76 4.63 -4.48
N LEU A 305 14.37 5.42 -3.49
CA LEU A 305 14.85 6.78 -3.29
C LEU A 305 16.37 6.78 -3.06
N ILE A 306 16.85 5.96 -2.14
CA ILE A 306 18.26 5.91 -1.73
C ILE A 306 19.13 5.47 -2.92
N ARG A 307 18.82 4.35 -3.58
CA ARG A 307 19.60 3.87 -4.75
C ARG A 307 19.63 4.91 -5.86
N LYS A 308 18.47 5.51 -6.17
CA LYS A 308 18.37 6.57 -7.18
C LYS A 308 19.24 7.78 -6.82
N THR A 309 19.30 8.17 -5.55
CA THR A 309 20.13 9.29 -5.11
C THR A 309 21.63 8.96 -5.14
N ILE A 310 22.05 7.75 -4.78
CA ILE A 310 23.47 7.35 -4.85
C ILE A 310 23.99 7.51 -6.28
N GLY A 311 23.19 7.13 -7.29
CA GLY A 311 23.56 7.31 -8.70
C GLY A 311 23.64 8.76 -9.19
N MET A 312 23.16 9.73 -8.40
CA MET A 312 23.12 11.16 -8.76
C MET A 312 24.22 12.00 -8.13
N VAL A 313 24.88 11.50 -7.08
CA VAL A 313 25.77 12.30 -6.23
C VAL A 313 27.18 11.71 -6.22
N LYS A 314 28.19 12.59 -6.14
CA LYS A 314 29.59 12.17 -6.08
C LYS A 314 30.14 12.17 -4.66
N GLN A 315 29.50 12.92 -3.77
CA GLN A 315 29.94 13.11 -2.38
C GLN A 315 28.83 12.74 -1.40
N LEU A 316 29.23 12.28 -0.21
CA LEU A 316 28.30 11.85 0.83
C LEU A 316 27.47 13.01 1.41
N ASP A 317 28.01 14.23 1.43
CA ASP A 317 27.29 15.40 1.95
C ASP A 317 26.16 15.85 1.00
N GLU A 318 26.37 15.71 -0.32
CA GLU A 318 25.34 15.97 -1.33
C GLU A 318 24.19 14.97 -1.27
N PHE A 319 24.48 13.73 -0.86
CA PHE A 319 23.51 12.64 -0.80
C PHE A 319 22.32 12.98 0.10
N VAL A 320 22.57 13.39 1.35
CA VAL A 320 21.50 13.64 2.32
C VAL A 320 20.62 14.80 1.88
N GLU A 321 21.21 15.89 1.41
CA GLU A 321 20.48 17.05 0.89
C GLU A 321 19.61 16.67 -0.30
N LYS A 322 20.12 15.82 -1.19
CA LYS A 322 19.37 15.37 -2.38
C LYS A 322 18.20 14.47 -2.00
N VAL A 323 18.37 13.53 -1.06
CA VAL A 323 17.26 12.71 -0.54
C VAL A 323 16.18 13.61 0.06
N VAL A 324 16.55 14.54 0.94
CA VAL A 324 15.59 15.45 1.59
C VAL A 324 14.90 16.38 0.59
N SER A 325 15.63 16.87 -0.42
CA SER A 325 15.04 17.63 -1.51
C SER A 325 13.98 16.82 -2.25
N MET A 326 14.25 15.56 -2.57
CA MET A 326 13.31 14.67 -3.28
C MET A 326 12.07 14.34 -2.45
N LEU A 327 12.20 14.27 -1.12
CA LEU A 327 11.06 14.12 -0.19
C LEU A 327 10.19 15.38 -0.12
N LYS A 328 10.74 16.57 -0.41
CA LYS A 328 10.04 17.87 -0.33
C LYS A 328 9.46 18.33 -1.68
N THR A 329 10.09 17.98 -2.81
CA THR A 329 9.63 18.37 -4.15
C THR A 329 8.45 17.54 -4.67
N SER A 330 7.94 16.63 -3.85
CA SER A 330 6.81 15.76 -4.13
C SER A 330 5.55 16.13 -3.32
N GLU A 331 5.56 17.28 -2.65
CA GLU A 331 4.36 18.04 -2.23
C GLU A 331 3.79 18.88 -3.39
#